data_AF-A0A3D4SX16-F1
#
_entry.id   AF-A0A3D4SX16-F1
#
_cell.length_a   1.000
_cell.length_b   1.000
_cell.length_c   1.000
_cell.angle_alpha   90.00
_cell.angle_beta   90.00
_cell.angle_gamma   90.00
#
_symmetry.space_group_name_H-M   'P 1'
#
loop_
_entity.id
_entity.type
_entity.pdbx_description
1 polymer ?
#
loop_
_entity_poly.entity_id
_entity_poly.type
_entity_poly.pdbx_seq_one_letter_code
_entity_poly.pdbx_strand_id
1 'polypeptide(L)'
;DAGIAVGERPGAGIIVDPAGRTSAPDVWAAGDCVEVHGEVDGVPVIVRPEDEGSARTLGTLVGRQLAATGTAAATAERGSYLTEQRRGWTNQYGLMLNIVGDAGTASDDRREQVELSSPEELVVFTVASGAPGAGDVVTGVTTVGRSPEVRAAKNALGTVLTA
;
A
#
# COMPACT_ATOMS: atom_id res chain seq x y z
N ASP A 1 3.96 -30.01 11.90
CA ASP A 1 4.10 -29.04 10.82
C ASP A 1 2.75 -28.90 10.13
N ALA A 2 2.26 -27.67 9.97
CA ALA A 2 0.95 -27.39 9.36
C ALA A 2 1.03 -27.22 7.83
N GLY A 3 2.22 -27.31 7.22
CA GLY A 3 2.42 -27.10 5.77
C GLY A 3 2.30 -25.64 5.34
N ILE A 4 2.40 -24.71 6.28
CA ILE A 4 2.34 -23.26 6.05
C ILE A 4 3.76 -22.72 5.98
N ALA A 5 4.13 -22.15 4.83
CA ALA A 5 5.42 -21.51 4.63
C ALA A 5 5.51 -20.20 5.43
N VAL A 6 6.68 -19.97 6.03
CA VAL A 6 7.02 -18.75 6.77
C VAL A 6 8.33 -18.20 6.21
N GLY A 7 8.49 -16.88 6.22
CA GLY A 7 9.73 -16.26 5.76
C GLY A 7 10.91 -16.60 6.68
N GLU A 8 12.11 -16.62 6.12
CA GLU A 8 13.31 -17.11 6.81
C GLU A 8 14.02 -16.04 7.66
N ARG A 9 13.62 -14.77 7.52
CA ARG A 9 14.27 -13.64 8.19
C ARG A 9 13.73 -13.44 9.62
N PRO A 10 14.53 -12.94 10.57
CA PRO A 10 14.02 -12.50 11.86
C PRO A 10 12.88 -11.48 11.70
N GLY A 11 11.72 -11.75 12.32
CA GLY A 11 10.53 -10.93 12.17
C GLY A 11 9.81 -11.09 10.82
N ALA A 12 10.03 -12.19 10.11
CA ALA A 12 9.22 -12.56 8.94
C ALA A 12 7.83 -13.07 9.35
N GLY A 13 6.91 -13.04 8.39
CA GLY A 13 5.53 -13.47 8.56
C GLY A 13 5.22 -14.79 7.86
N ILE A 14 3.94 -15.17 7.93
CA ILE A 14 3.34 -16.23 7.11
C ILE A 14 3.39 -15.78 5.66
N ILE A 15 3.99 -16.60 4.79
CA ILE A 15 4.07 -16.27 3.37
C ILE A 15 2.67 -16.44 2.75
N VAL A 16 2.22 -15.37 2.10
CA VAL A 16 0.97 -15.37 1.32
C VAL A 16 1.19 -14.80 -0.07
N ASP A 17 0.36 -15.24 -1.01
CA ASP A 17 0.26 -14.57 -2.31
C ASP A 17 -0.50 -13.22 -2.19
N PRO A 18 -0.58 -12.41 -3.27
CA PRO A 18 -1.26 -11.11 -3.20
C PRO A 18 -2.77 -11.18 -2.93
N ALA A 19 -3.38 -12.37 -2.93
CA ALA A 19 -4.77 -12.61 -2.58
C ALA A 19 -4.95 -13.15 -1.14
N GLY A 20 -3.86 -13.27 -0.36
CA GLY A 20 -3.87 -13.73 1.03
C GLY A 20 -3.87 -15.25 1.19
N ARG A 21 -3.60 -16.03 0.14
CA ARG A 21 -3.54 -17.50 0.21
C ARG A 21 -2.19 -17.95 0.74
N THR A 22 -2.20 -18.89 1.69
CA THR A 22 -0.97 -19.53 2.19
C THR A 22 -0.56 -20.70 1.27
N SER A 23 0.56 -21.35 1.56
CA SER A 23 0.96 -22.61 0.91
C SER A 23 0.09 -23.82 1.28
N ALA A 24 -0.62 -23.76 2.41
CA ALA A 24 -1.54 -24.82 2.80
C ALA A 24 -2.89 -24.64 2.08
N PRO A 25 -3.46 -25.70 1.48
CA PRO A 25 -4.73 -25.61 0.79
C PRO A 25 -5.84 -25.21 1.77
N ASP A 26 -6.76 -24.37 1.31
CA ASP A 26 -7.90 -23.87 2.08
C ASP A 26 -7.51 -23.14 3.38
N VAL A 27 -6.29 -22.59 3.45
CA VAL A 27 -5.80 -21.75 4.54
C VAL A 27 -5.36 -20.39 4.01
N TRP A 28 -5.86 -19.33 4.64
CA TRP A 28 -5.56 -17.93 4.35
C TRP A 28 -4.96 -17.25 5.57
N ALA A 29 -4.22 -16.17 5.34
CA ALA A 29 -3.73 -15.28 6.39
C ALA A 29 -3.85 -13.81 5.95
N ALA A 30 -4.02 -12.90 6.90
CA ALA A 30 -4.17 -11.47 6.65
C ALA A 30 -3.69 -10.63 7.84
N GLY A 31 -3.34 -9.37 7.57
CA GLY A 31 -2.87 -8.42 8.58
C GLY A 31 -1.39 -8.56 8.90
N ASP A 32 -0.97 -8.03 10.05
CA ASP A 32 0.45 -7.84 10.42
C ASP A 32 1.27 -9.13 10.47
N CYS A 33 0.63 -10.29 10.53
CA CYS A 33 1.32 -11.58 10.59
C CYS A 33 1.82 -12.08 9.23
N VAL A 34 1.51 -11.41 8.11
CA VAL A 34 1.83 -11.91 6.77
C VAL A 34 3.05 -11.26 6.14
N GLU A 35 3.73 -12.02 5.30
CA GLU A 35 4.68 -11.55 4.31
C GLU A 35 4.08 -11.81 2.92
N VAL A 36 3.68 -10.75 2.21
CA VAL A 36 3.04 -10.85 0.89
C VAL A 36 4.11 -10.97 -0.18
N HIS A 37 4.12 -12.10 -0.87
CA HIS A 37 5.01 -12.42 -1.99
C HIS A 37 4.24 -12.27 -3.30
N GLY A 38 4.82 -11.58 -4.28
CA GLY A 38 4.25 -11.52 -5.61
C GLY A 38 5.21 -10.87 -6.59
N GLU A 39 4.65 -10.30 -7.65
CA GLU A 39 5.40 -9.70 -8.75
C GLU A 39 4.71 -8.40 -9.19
N VAL A 40 5.49 -7.36 -9.45
CA VAL A 40 5.04 -6.12 -10.08
C VAL A 40 5.94 -5.90 -11.29
N ASP A 41 5.36 -5.80 -12.48
CA ASP A 41 6.07 -5.57 -13.75
C ASP A 41 7.25 -6.53 -14.02
N GLY A 42 7.09 -7.83 -13.74
CA GLY A 42 8.17 -8.81 -13.93
C GLY A 42 9.14 -8.92 -12.76
N VAL A 43 9.02 -8.05 -11.75
CA VAL A 43 9.97 -7.95 -10.64
C VAL A 43 9.36 -8.55 -9.38
N PRO A 44 10.03 -9.53 -8.73
CA PRO A 44 9.58 -10.07 -7.45
C PRO A 44 9.52 -8.99 -6.37
N VAL A 45 8.40 -8.95 -5.65
CA VAL A 45 8.15 -7.99 -4.57
C VAL A 45 7.76 -8.76 -3.31
N ILE A 46 8.37 -8.36 -2.19
CA ILE A 46 8.03 -8.85 -0.85
C ILE A 46 7.61 -7.66 0.00
N VAL A 47 6.38 -7.70 0.54
CA VAL A 47 5.84 -6.65 1.42
C VAL A 47 5.44 -7.25 2.75
N ARG A 48 5.84 -6.61 3.86
CA ARG A 48 5.32 -6.89 5.19
C ARG A 48 4.52 -5.69 5.68
N PRO A 49 3.18 -5.71 5.55
CA PRO A 49 2.36 -4.60 6.03
C PRO A 49 2.23 -4.62 7.56
N GLU A 50 2.30 -3.43 8.16
CA GLU A 50 2.14 -3.21 9.61
C GLU A 50 1.23 -2.01 9.87
N ASP A 51 0.19 -1.88 9.03
CA ASP A 51 -0.76 -0.78 9.08
C ASP A 51 -2.21 -1.25 8.97
N GLU A 52 -3.11 -0.51 9.62
CA GLU A 52 -4.54 -0.81 9.66
C GLU A 52 -5.17 -0.77 8.25
N GLY A 53 -4.64 0.06 7.35
CA GLY A 53 -5.01 0.12 5.94
C GLY A 53 -4.89 -1.24 5.27
N SER A 54 -3.69 -1.79 5.35
CA SER A 54 -3.31 -3.07 4.80
C SER A 54 -4.04 -4.24 5.44
N ALA A 55 -4.22 -4.23 6.77
CA ALA A 55 -4.99 -5.28 7.45
C ALA A 55 -6.43 -5.36 6.94
N ARG A 56 -7.09 -4.21 6.75
CA ARG A 56 -8.44 -4.14 6.17
C ARG A 56 -8.47 -4.61 4.72
N THR A 57 -7.50 -4.20 3.91
CA THR A 57 -7.41 -4.60 2.49
C THR A 57 -7.25 -6.11 2.38
N LEU A 58 -6.27 -6.69 3.07
CA LEU A 58 -6.04 -8.14 3.06
C LEU A 58 -7.25 -8.92 3.60
N GLY A 59 -7.87 -8.45 4.70
CA GLY A 59 -9.08 -9.07 5.23
C GLY A 59 -10.24 -9.06 4.24
N THR A 60 -10.39 -7.97 3.49
CA THR A 60 -11.41 -7.86 2.43
C THR A 60 -11.12 -8.81 1.26
N LEU A 61 -9.87 -8.91 0.83
CA LEU A 61 -9.45 -9.83 -0.23
C LEU A 61 -9.73 -11.28 0.16
N VAL A 62 -9.28 -11.69 1.36
CA VAL A 62 -9.54 -13.04 1.90
C VAL A 62 -11.03 -13.30 2.03
N GLY A 63 -11.81 -12.35 2.58
CA GLY A 63 -13.25 -12.48 2.69
C GLY A 63 -13.95 -12.68 1.33
N ARG A 64 -13.50 -11.96 0.29
CA ARG A 64 -13.98 -12.16 -1.09
C ARG A 64 -13.62 -13.53 -1.65
N GLN A 65 -12.40 -14.03 -1.40
CA GLN A 65 -12.01 -15.38 -1.82
C GLN A 65 -12.91 -16.43 -1.17
N LEU A 66 -13.09 -16.34 0.14
CA LEU A 66 -13.94 -17.27 0.90
C LEU A 66 -15.38 -17.26 0.41
N ALA A 67 -15.95 -16.08 0.14
CA ALA A 67 -17.31 -15.95 -0.38
C ALA A 67 -17.48 -16.43 -1.82
N ALA A 68 -16.41 -16.38 -2.63
CA ALA A 68 -16.43 -16.85 -4.02
C ALA A 68 -16.33 -18.39 -4.12
N THR A 69 -15.81 -19.06 -3.09
CA THR A 69 -15.69 -20.51 -3.02
C THR A 69 -17.06 -21.18 -3.23
N GLY A 70 -17.20 -21.98 -4.29
CA GLY A 70 -18.45 -22.68 -4.62
C GLY A 70 -19.44 -21.91 -5.51
N THR A 71 -19.10 -20.70 -5.99
CA THR A 71 -19.91 -19.97 -6.96
C THR A 71 -19.22 -19.89 -8.33
N ALA A 72 -20.00 -19.89 -9.42
CA ALA A 72 -19.49 -19.73 -10.79
C ALA A 72 -18.78 -18.38 -11.04
N ALA A 73 -18.81 -17.45 -10.06
CA ALA A 73 -18.13 -16.17 -10.06
C ALA A 73 -16.65 -16.25 -9.60
N ALA A 74 -16.14 -17.46 -9.27
CA ALA A 74 -14.77 -17.69 -8.81
C ALA A 74 -13.66 -17.28 -9.81
N THR A 75 -14.02 -16.91 -11.04
CA THR A 75 -13.14 -16.44 -12.11
C THR A 75 -13.13 -14.92 -12.30
N ALA A 76 -13.98 -14.16 -11.59
CA ALA A 76 -13.90 -12.70 -11.63
C ALA A 76 -12.64 -12.22 -10.90
N GLU A 77 -11.98 -11.22 -11.50
CA GLU A 77 -10.69 -10.65 -11.12
C GLU A 77 -10.49 -10.60 -9.60
N ARG A 78 -9.63 -11.48 -9.12
CA ARG A 78 -9.29 -11.60 -7.70
C ARG A 78 -8.35 -10.44 -7.40
N GLY A 79 -8.89 -9.38 -6.79
CA GLY A 79 -8.09 -8.19 -6.45
C GLY A 79 -6.75 -8.55 -5.81
N SER A 80 -5.73 -7.73 -6.05
CA SER A 80 -4.36 -7.95 -5.58
C SER A 80 -4.00 -6.92 -4.53
N TYR A 81 -3.40 -7.37 -3.43
CA TYR A 81 -2.83 -6.47 -2.43
C TYR A 81 -1.76 -5.54 -3.03
N LEU A 82 -0.99 -6.02 -4.02
CA LEU A 82 0.11 -5.25 -4.62
C LEU A 82 -0.35 -4.10 -5.51
N THR A 83 -1.61 -4.11 -5.96
CA THR A 83 -2.20 -3.03 -6.77
C THR A 83 -2.94 -2.00 -5.92
N GLU A 84 -3.16 -2.29 -4.64
CA GLU A 84 -3.85 -1.39 -3.72
C GLU A 84 -2.87 -0.37 -3.12
N GLN A 85 -3.31 0.88 -3.03
CA GLN A 85 -2.49 1.94 -2.45
C GLN A 85 -2.37 1.74 -0.94
N ARG A 86 -1.13 1.74 -0.44
CA ARG A 86 -0.85 1.65 1.00
C ARG A 86 -1.23 2.95 1.69
N ARG A 87 -1.85 2.86 2.88
CA ARG A 87 -2.37 4.02 3.61
C ARG A 87 -2.17 3.85 5.10
N GLY A 88 -1.37 4.73 5.69
CA GLY A 88 -1.17 4.82 7.13
C GLY A 88 -1.69 6.15 7.69
N TRP A 89 -1.99 6.16 8.99
CA TRP A 89 -2.29 7.37 9.72
C TRP A 89 -1.78 7.27 11.15
N THR A 90 -1.55 8.42 11.77
CA THR A 90 -1.26 8.53 13.20
C THR A 90 -1.81 9.84 13.73
N ASN A 91 -2.18 9.88 15.00
CA ASN A 91 -2.55 11.11 15.68
C ASN A 91 -1.52 11.38 16.77
N GLN A 92 -0.74 12.44 16.58
CA GLN A 92 0.30 12.84 17.53
C GLN A 92 0.05 14.29 17.93
N TYR A 93 -0.07 14.52 19.23
CA TYR A 93 -0.29 15.87 19.79
C TYR A 93 -1.53 16.59 19.21
N GLY A 94 -2.56 15.84 18.82
CA GLY A 94 -3.78 16.39 18.22
C GLY A 94 -3.69 16.63 16.71
N LEU A 95 -2.50 16.52 16.13
CA LEU A 95 -2.28 16.60 14.70
C LEU A 95 -2.58 15.25 14.06
N MET A 96 -3.38 15.25 13.00
CA MET A 96 -3.68 14.05 12.23
C MET A 96 -2.71 13.95 11.07
N LEU A 97 -1.82 12.97 11.12
CA LEU A 97 -0.86 12.67 10.08
C LEU A 97 -1.38 11.51 9.23
N ASN A 98 -1.24 11.62 7.91
CA ASN A 98 -1.59 10.55 6.98
C ASN A 98 -0.46 10.38 5.97
N ILE A 99 -0.24 9.14 5.55
CA ILE A 99 0.70 8.79 4.48
C ILE A 99 -0.05 7.87 3.52
N VAL A 100 0.02 8.16 2.23
CA VAL A 100 -0.60 7.36 1.16
C VAL A 100 0.44 7.14 0.08
N GLY A 101 0.59 5.90 -0.39
CA GLY A 101 1.55 5.53 -1.44
C GLY A 101 2.99 5.44 -0.94
N ASP A 102 3.92 5.60 -1.87
CA ASP A 102 5.35 5.51 -1.68
C ASP A 102 5.92 6.88 -1.25
N ALA A 103 5.88 7.15 0.04
CA ALA A 103 6.38 8.39 0.62
C ALA A 103 7.90 8.33 0.94
N GLY A 104 8.54 9.50 0.86
CA GLY A 104 9.96 9.71 1.17
C GLY A 104 10.90 9.56 -0.02
N THR A 105 12.14 10.00 0.16
CA THR A 105 13.17 10.13 -0.90
C THR A 105 14.24 9.05 -0.87
N ALA A 106 13.88 7.84 -0.41
CA ALA A 106 14.85 6.77 -0.20
C ALA A 106 15.53 6.27 -1.50
N SER A 107 15.02 6.65 -2.67
CA SER A 107 15.61 6.36 -3.98
C SER A 107 16.01 7.66 -4.69
N ASP A 108 17.10 7.60 -5.46
CA ASP A 108 17.70 8.77 -6.13
C ASP A 108 16.78 9.45 -7.18
N ASP A 109 15.72 8.76 -7.61
CA ASP A 109 14.73 9.25 -8.57
C ASP A 109 13.55 9.98 -7.91
N ARG A 110 13.49 10.03 -6.58
CA ARG A 110 12.38 10.64 -5.82
C ARG A 110 12.79 11.93 -5.14
N ARG A 111 11.89 12.91 -5.16
CA ARG A 111 12.00 14.18 -4.42
C ARG A 111 10.74 14.50 -3.64
N GLU A 112 10.87 15.36 -2.64
CA GLU A 112 9.72 15.93 -1.92
C GLU A 112 9.39 17.32 -2.46
N GLN A 113 8.11 17.56 -2.69
CA GLN A 113 7.54 18.85 -3.10
C GLN A 113 6.54 19.28 -2.04
N VAL A 114 6.80 20.41 -1.39
CA VAL A 114 5.93 20.95 -0.33
C VAL A 114 4.90 21.88 -0.97
N GLU A 115 3.63 21.50 -0.89
CA GLU A 115 2.51 22.30 -1.44
C GLU A 115 1.92 23.25 -0.40
N LEU A 116 1.86 22.78 0.85
CA LEU A 116 1.33 23.54 1.98
C LEU A 116 2.24 23.33 3.17
N SER A 117 2.62 24.43 3.83
CA SER A 117 3.37 24.39 5.09
C SER A 117 2.88 25.51 6.01
N SER A 118 2.26 25.12 7.11
CA SER A 118 1.82 26.00 8.18
C SER A 118 2.02 25.30 9.53
N PRO A 119 1.85 25.98 10.67
CA PRO A 119 1.99 25.36 11.98
C PRO A 119 1.05 24.18 12.25
N GLU A 120 -0.13 24.14 11.62
CA GLU A 120 -1.15 23.11 11.88
C GLU A 120 -1.37 22.17 10.70
N GLU A 121 -0.94 22.57 9.50
CA GLU A 121 -1.22 21.86 8.26
C GLU A 121 0.01 21.72 7.38
N LEU A 122 0.14 20.55 6.77
CA LEU A 122 1.23 20.21 5.86
C LEU A 122 0.68 19.36 4.72
N VAL A 123 1.14 19.64 3.50
CA VAL A 123 0.96 18.76 2.35
C VAL A 123 2.32 18.63 1.66
N VAL A 124 2.82 17.40 1.59
CA VAL A 124 4.04 17.05 0.88
C VAL A 124 3.73 15.96 -0.13
N PHE A 125 4.12 16.17 -1.38
CA PHE A 125 4.11 15.17 -2.41
C PHE A 125 5.50 14.54 -2.52
N THR A 126 5.56 13.22 -2.52
CA THR A 126 6.73 12.48 -3.00
C THR A 126 6.53 12.27 -4.49
N VAL A 127 7.49 12.77 -5.27
CA VAL A 127 7.45 12.83 -6.71
C VAL A 127 8.58 11.98 -7.26
N ALA A 128 8.26 10.98 -8.07
CA ALA A 128 9.23 10.19 -8.82
C ALA A 128 9.45 10.81 -10.19
N SER A 129 10.71 10.84 -10.61
CA SER A 129 11.11 11.31 -11.94
C SER A 129 10.56 10.36 -13.00
N GLY A 130 9.83 10.89 -13.98
CA GLY A 130 9.35 10.08 -15.09
C GLY A 130 10.46 9.67 -16.05
N ALA A 131 10.18 8.64 -16.86
CA ALA A 131 10.98 8.39 -18.05
C ALA A 131 11.01 9.63 -18.96
N PRO A 132 12.07 9.82 -19.78
CA PRO A 132 12.13 10.95 -20.70
C PRO A 132 10.85 11.09 -21.54
N GLY A 133 10.17 12.23 -21.42
CA GLY A 133 8.91 12.54 -22.12
C GLY A 133 7.62 12.08 -21.42
N ALA A 134 7.69 11.39 -20.28
CA ALA A 134 6.52 10.89 -19.53
C ALA A 134 6.03 11.83 -18.42
N GLY A 135 6.84 12.82 -18.01
CA GLY A 135 6.54 13.74 -16.90
C GLY A 135 6.76 13.10 -15.52
N ASP A 136 6.98 13.93 -14.51
CA ASP A 136 7.14 13.49 -13.12
C ASP A 136 5.82 12.92 -12.58
N VAL A 137 5.84 11.96 -11.66
CA VAL A 137 4.61 11.35 -11.10
C VAL A 137 4.58 11.49 -9.59
N VAL A 138 3.45 11.91 -9.03
CA VAL A 138 3.23 11.86 -7.57
C VAL A 138 3.04 10.41 -7.15
N THR A 139 4.01 9.84 -6.44
CA THR A 139 3.99 8.45 -5.96
C THR A 139 3.64 8.32 -4.49
N GLY A 140 3.71 9.42 -3.74
CA GLY A 140 3.36 9.46 -2.32
C GLY A 140 2.77 10.80 -1.91
N VAL A 141 1.89 10.78 -0.91
CA VAL A 141 1.31 11.99 -0.31
C VAL A 141 1.38 11.87 1.20
N THR A 142 2.06 12.84 1.83
CA THR A 142 2.10 13.00 3.29
C THR A 142 1.30 14.24 3.66
N THR A 143 0.32 14.08 4.55
CA THR A 143 -0.50 15.20 5.02
C THR A 143 -0.55 15.30 6.53
N VAL A 144 -0.58 16.53 7.03
CA VAL A 144 -0.88 16.87 8.43
C VAL A 144 -2.04 17.86 8.46
N GLY A 145 -2.98 17.66 9.38
CA GLY A 145 -4.13 18.55 9.53
C GLY A 145 -5.43 17.91 9.04
N ARG A 146 -6.48 18.73 8.90
CA ARG A 146 -7.85 18.23 8.62
C ARG A 146 -8.67 19.11 7.70
N SER A 147 -8.12 20.21 7.18
CA SER A 147 -8.85 21.06 6.23
C SER A 147 -9.30 20.27 4.98
N PRO A 148 -10.34 20.74 4.29
CA PRO A 148 -10.77 20.13 3.03
C PRO A 148 -9.65 20.01 2.00
N GLU A 149 -8.77 21.01 1.91
CA GLU A 149 -7.60 21.03 1.03
C GLU A 149 -6.62 19.89 1.37
N VAL A 150 -6.20 19.78 2.64
CA VAL A 150 -5.33 18.71 3.15
C VAL A 150 -5.92 17.32 2.88
N ARG A 151 -7.25 17.17 2.99
CA ARG A 151 -7.94 15.91 2.69
C ARG A 151 -7.96 15.61 1.20
N ALA A 152 -8.22 16.61 0.37
CA ALA A 152 -8.28 16.47 -1.08
C ALA A 152 -6.90 16.17 -1.70
N ALA A 153 -5.81 16.62 -1.06
CA ALA A 153 -4.44 16.40 -1.53
C ALA A 153 -4.09 14.92 -1.78
N LYS A 154 -4.71 13.98 -1.06
CA LYS A 154 -4.50 12.53 -1.27
C LYS A 154 -4.92 12.06 -2.67
N ASN A 155 -5.81 12.79 -3.34
CA ASN A 155 -6.23 12.49 -4.71
C ASN A 155 -5.15 12.83 -5.75
N ALA A 156 -4.08 13.53 -5.37
CA ALA A 156 -2.95 13.80 -6.24
C ALA A 156 -2.12 12.53 -6.53
N LEU A 157 -2.26 11.47 -5.73
CA LEU A 157 -1.51 10.23 -5.93
C LEU A 157 -1.77 9.63 -7.33
N GLY A 158 -0.69 9.39 -8.08
CA GLY A 158 -0.72 8.92 -9.46
C GLY A 158 -0.83 10.04 -10.51
N THR A 159 -0.91 11.31 -10.10
CA THR A 159 -0.96 12.44 -11.03
C THR A 159 0.40 12.63 -11.71
N VAL A 160 0.38 12.76 -13.04
CA VAL A 160 1.53 13.17 -13.83
C VAL A 160 1.63 14.69 -13.78
N LEU A 161 2.74 15.20 -13.26
CA LEU A 161 3.09 16.61 -13.27
C LEU A 161 3.65 16.95 -14.65
N THR A 162 2.99 17.87 -15.35
CA THR A 162 3.49 18.41 -16.61
C THR A 162 4.73 19.26 -16.35
N ALA A 163 5.79 19.01 -17.13
CA ALA A 163 7.00 19.84 -17.14
C ALA A 163 6.72 21.27 -17.62
#